data_AF-A0A497ED74-F1
#
_entry.id   AF-A0A497ED74-F1
#
_cell.length_a   1.000
_cell.length_b   1.000
_cell.length_c   1.000
_cell.angle_alpha   90.00
_cell.angle_beta   90.00
_cell.angle_gamma   90.00
#
_symmetry.space_group_name_H-M   'P 1'
#
loop_
_entity.id
_entity.type
_entity.pdbx_description
1 polymer ?
#
loop_
_entity_poly.entity_id
_entity_poly.type
_entity_poly.pdbx_seq_one_letter_code
_entity_poly.pdbx_strand_id
1 'polypeptide(L)'
;MEWVERLPSHNFTASLLLPRASHARAGSFGASRLRRNRSSGPARRFLPAEAFRIPHFFASNGQQPPSGQSSPILIPAPPGYDSYACGGRSTMADAVETESGTLWIVATPIGTLGDFSTRAGQVLQQVSLVLAEDTRRTRRLLVGLDLKVSGSLRSLHEYNESVVVPVVLQCLREGRDAAIVSDAGTPVLSDPGFELVHRVREEGFQVASVPGPSAFVAALAASGQPPLPAVLIGFLPPKKGQRRRRLSEPIMSQATTVIFLSPHRLGAELLDAAEILGKGRPATLMAELSKRHERAEMGTLGDLAAGHEVQKPRGEYVLVIGPPLEEPPSSHKPGPREANDAYLAALDITGERREALRNAARELHLGRREFYALLLENEDL
;
A
#
# COMPACT_ATOMS: atom_id res chain seq x y z
N MET A 1 -37.89 52.18 -7.58
CA MET A 1 -39.17 52.70 -7.06
C MET A 1 -39.87 51.51 -6.41
N GLU A 2 -40.23 51.43 -5.14
CA GLU A 2 -40.21 52.33 -3.98
C GLU A 2 -40.78 51.48 -2.79
N TRP A 3 -40.15 51.54 -1.58
CA TRP A 3 -40.70 51.37 -0.20
C TRP A 3 -41.50 50.09 0.21
N VAL A 4 -41.54 49.50 1.43
CA VAL A 4 -40.85 49.65 2.74
C VAL A 4 -41.20 48.48 3.71
N GLU A 5 -40.30 48.27 4.70
CA GLU A 5 -40.38 47.66 6.07
C GLU A 5 -41.49 46.69 6.53
N ARG A 6 -41.07 45.65 7.27
CA ARG A 6 -41.31 45.52 8.74
C ARG A 6 -40.67 44.25 9.34
N LEU A 7 -39.87 44.45 10.40
CA LEU A 7 -39.57 43.45 11.45
C LEU A 7 -40.78 43.33 12.42
N PRO A 8 -40.81 42.29 13.27
CA PRO A 8 -40.43 42.56 14.65
C PRO A 8 -39.57 41.48 15.33
N SER A 9 -38.76 41.99 16.26
CA SER A 9 -38.08 41.33 17.37
C SER A 9 -39.03 40.62 18.35
N HIS A 10 -38.56 39.55 19.01
CA HIS A 10 -38.53 39.49 20.48
C HIS A 10 -37.63 38.36 21.04
N ASN A 11 -36.82 38.78 22.01
CA ASN A 11 -36.01 37.98 22.93
C ASN A 11 -36.88 37.13 23.86
N PHE A 12 -36.36 35.98 24.33
CA PHE A 12 -36.51 35.60 25.74
C PHE A 12 -35.35 34.70 26.21
N THR A 13 -34.77 35.11 27.34
CA THR A 13 -33.65 34.54 28.09
C THR A 13 -34.10 33.66 29.26
N ALA A 14 -33.15 32.88 29.79
CA ALA A 14 -33.10 32.24 31.13
C ALA A 14 -33.84 30.89 31.26
N SER A 15 -33.42 29.92 32.09
CA SER A 15 -32.37 29.82 33.10
C SER A 15 -32.08 28.34 33.41
N LEU A 16 -30.95 28.14 34.10
CA LEU A 16 -30.48 26.97 34.86
C LEU A 16 -31.53 25.96 35.37
N LEU A 17 -31.14 24.67 35.43
CA LEU A 17 -31.20 23.86 36.66
C LEU A 17 -30.51 22.49 36.49
N LEU A 18 -29.43 22.29 37.26
CA LEU A 18 -28.92 20.98 37.69
C LEU A 18 -29.92 20.34 38.67
N PRO A 19 -29.87 19.00 38.84
CA PRO A 19 -29.62 18.51 40.20
C PRO A 19 -28.62 17.35 40.30
N ARG A 20 -28.04 17.25 41.50
CA ARG A 20 -27.08 16.26 41.99
C ARG A 20 -27.73 14.92 42.40
N ALA A 21 -26.98 13.85 42.17
CA ALA A 21 -26.65 12.69 43.01
C ALA A 21 -27.73 11.89 43.78
N SER A 22 -27.66 10.56 43.64
CA SER A 22 -27.87 9.61 44.75
C SER A 22 -27.15 8.27 44.51
N HIS A 23 -26.44 7.81 45.55
CA HIS A 23 -25.76 6.51 45.68
C HIS A 23 -26.70 5.30 45.55
N ALA A 24 -26.19 4.17 45.03
CA ALA A 24 -26.37 2.85 45.64
C ALA A 24 -25.50 1.74 45.01
N ARG A 25 -24.69 1.14 45.89
CA ARG A 25 -24.43 -0.30 46.10
C ARG A 25 -23.46 -1.08 45.20
N ALA A 26 -22.49 -1.63 45.93
CA ALA A 26 -21.58 -2.70 45.60
C ALA A 26 -22.29 -4.01 45.18
N GLY A 27 -21.65 -4.71 44.25
CA GLY A 27 -21.94 -6.09 43.88
C GLY A 27 -20.65 -6.77 43.46
N SER A 28 -20.14 -7.64 44.34
CA SER A 28 -18.96 -8.48 44.18
C SER A 28 -19.04 -9.39 42.96
N PHE A 29 -18.02 -9.34 42.09
CA PHE A 29 -17.84 -10.33 41.01
C PHE A 29 -17.29 -11.63 41.59
N GLY A 30 -18.09 -12.68 41.49
CA GLY A 30 -17.72 -14.06 41.82
C GLY A 30 -16.68 -14.59 40.83
N ALA A 31 -15.62 -15.17 41.40
CA ALA A 31 -14.70 -16.04 40.70
C ALA A 31 -15.39 -17.37 40.37
N SER A 32 -15.43 -17.76 39.10
CA SER A 32 -15.62 -19.16 38.73
C SER A 32 -14.59 -19.54 37.66
N ARG A 33 -13.75 -20.48 38.07
CA ARG A 33 -12.67 -21.09 37.32
C ARG A 33 -13.26 -21.90 36.16
N LEU A 34 -12.87 -21.58 34.93
CA LEU A 34 -13.01 -22.50 33.80
C LEU A 34 -11.63 -22.99 33.38
N ARG A 35 -11.54 -24.31 33.32
CA ARG A 35 -10.37 -25.17 33.10
C ARG A 35 -9.58 -24.75 31.86
N ARG A 36 -8.27 -24.54 32.05
CA ARG A 36 -7.29 -24.55 30.94
C ARG A 36 -6.96 -26.00 30.60
N ASN A 37 -7.36 -26.43 29.42
CA ASN A 37 -6.81 -27.64 28.80
C ASN A 37 -5.51 -27.24 28.09
N ARG A 38 -4.37 -27.76 28.56
CA ARG A 38 -3.06 -27.61 27.92
C ARG A 38 -2.87 -28.76 26.94
N SER A 39 -2.82 -28.48 25.65
CA SER A 39 -2.17 -29.33 24.65
C SER A 39 -1.12 -28.48 23.93
N SER A 40 0.13 -28.80 24.24
CA SER A 40 1.35 -28.20 23.70
C SER A 40 1.71 -28.87 22.37
N GLY A 41 1.69 -28.09 21.28
CA GLY A 41 2.36 -28.39 20.01
C GLY A 41 3.45 -27.34 19.73
N PRO A 42 4.54 -27.68 19.01
CA PRO A 42 5.76 -26.90 19.02
C PRO A 42 5.62 -25.60 18.20
N ALA A 43 6.10 -24.50 18.79
CA ALA A 43 6.21 -23.19 18.16
C ALA A 43 7.21 -23.24 17.00
N ARG A 44 6.77 -22.89 15.79
CA ARG A 44 7.66 -22.64 14.65
C ARG A 44 8.40 -21.33 14.89
N ARG A 45 9.74 -21.39 14.93
CA ARG A 45 10.65 -20.24 14.96
C ARG A 45 10.46 -19.44 13.68
N PHE A 46 10.10 -18.16 13.82
CA PHE A 46 10.27 -17.16 12.78
C PHE A 46 11.76 -16.84 12.63
N LEU A 47 12.31 -16.97 11.43
CA LEU A 47 13.62 -16.43 11.07
C LEU A 47 13.47 -14.89 10.91
N PRO A 48 14.47 -14.09 11.33
CA PRO A 48 14.42 -12.64 11.20
C PRO A 48 14.63 -12.20 9.74
N ALA A 49 13.99 -11.09 9.38
CA ALA A 49 14.12 -10.46 8.07
C ALA A 49 15.52 -9.85 7.89
N GLU A 50 16.31 -10.41 6.98
CA GLU A 50 17.50 -9.73 6.46
C GLU A 50 17.07 -8.66 5.45
N ALA A 51 17.66 -7.47 5.61
CA ALA A 51 17.30 -6.26 4.92
C ALA A 51 17.63 -6.32 3.41
N PHE A 52 16.60 -6.32 2.57
CA PHE A 52 16.73 -5.99 1.15
C PHE A 52 17.01 -4.49 1.02
N ARG A 53 18.27 -4.11 0.75
CA ARG A 53 18.66 -2.74 0.39
C ARG A 53 18.37 -2.51 -1.10
N ILE A 54 17.55 -1.50 -1.41
CA ILE A 54 17.32 -1.02 -2.77
C ILE A 54 18.42 0.00 -3.11
N PRO A 55 19.21 -0.17 -4.19
CA PRO A 55 20.17 0.85 -4.60
C PRO A 55 19.46 2.07 -5.19
N HIS A 56 19.77 3.26 -4.66
CA HIS A 56 19.36 4.54 -5.20
C HIS A 56 20.06 4.80 -6.55
N PHE A 57 19.30 4.85 -7.65
CA PHE A 57 19.79 5.38 -8.93
C PHE A 57 19.56 6.89 -8.97
N PHE A 58 20.64 7.68 -8.85
CA PHE A 58 20.61 9.10 -9.16
C PHE A 58 21.05 9.34 -10.60
N ALA A 59 20.16 9.96 -11.38
CA ALA A 59 20.51 10.59 -12.64
C ALA A 59 21.33 11.86 -12.35
N SER A 60 22.56 11.92 -12.88
CA SER A 60 23.35 13.16 -12.91
C SER A 60 23.45 13.67 -14.35
N ASN A 61 23.23 14.97 -14.51
CA ASN A 61 23.30 15.68 -15.77
C ASN A 61 24.72 15.66 -16.35
N GLY A 62 24.80 15.39 -17.66
CA GLY A 62 25.72 16.05 -18.58
C GLY A 62 27.22 15.76 -18.42
N GLN A 63 27.66 14.56 -18.81
CA GLN A 63 28.97 14.33 -19.43
C GLN A 63 28.90 13.02 -20.24
N GLN A 64 29.33 13.04 -21.50
CA GLN A 64 29.37 11.86 -22.36
C GLN A 64 30.20 10.75 -21.71
N PRO A 65 29.75 9.47 -21.72
CA PRO A 65 30.55 8.38 -21.19
C PRO A 65 31.68 8.03 -22.16
N PRO A 66 32.90 7.71 -21.69
CA PRO A 66 33.92 7.12 -22.52
C PRO A 66 33.50 5.70 -22.92
N SER A 67 33.76 5.33 -24.18
CA SER A 67 33.53 4.00 -24.72
C SER A 67 34.41 2.96 -24.04
N GLY A 68 33.84 2.23 -23.07
CA GLY A 68 34.45 1.06 -22.44
C GLY A 68 33.36 0.06 -22.09
N GLN A 69 33.47 -1.16 -22.59
CA GLN A 69 32.52 -2.24 -22.37
C GLN A 69 32.45 -2.59 -20.87
N SER A 70 31.37 -2.18 -20.19
CA SER A 70 31.03 -2.66 -18.85
C SER A 70 29.97 -3.76 -18.97
N SER A 71 30.35 -5.01 -18.75
CA SER A 71 29.41 -6.11 -18.58
C SER A 71 28.47 -5.83 -17.41
N PRO A 72 27.16 -6.12 -17.52
CA PRO A 72 26.23 -5.90 -16.42
C PRO A 72 26.59 -6.78 -15.21
N ILE A 73 26.56 -6.19 -14.02
CA ILE A 73 26.68 -6.90 -12.75
C ILE A 73 25.47 -7.84 -12.64
N LEU A 74 25.73 -9.13 -12.81
CA LEU A 74 24.74 -10.19 -12.63
C LEU A 74 24.55 -10.40 -11.12
N ILE A 75 23.41 -9.95 -10.57
CA ILE A 75 23.00 -10.34 -9.22
C ILE A 75 22.55 -11.81 -9.33
N PRO A 76 23.20 -12.77 -8.65
CA PRO A 76 22.76 -14.15 -8.68
C PRO A 76 21.39 -14.27 -8.02
N ALA A 77 20.45 -14.92 -8.71
CA ALA A 77 19.16 -15.26 -8.14
C ALA A 77 19.35 -16.14 -6.88
N PRO A 78 18.53 -15.98 -5.84
CA PRO A 78 18.57 -16.89 -4.70
C PRO A 78 18.35 -18.34 -5.17
N PRO A 79 19.02 -19.34 -4.57
CA PRO A 79 18.91 -20.73 -5.01
C PRO A 79 17.45 -21.19 -4.89
N GLY A 80 16.86 -21.61 -6.02
CA GLY A 80 15.46 -22.04 -6.13
C GLY A 80 14.56 -21.14 -7.00
N TYR A 81 15.07 -20.02 -7.52
CA TYR A 81 14.41 -19.25 -8.57
C TYR A 81 15.07 -19.54 -9.92
N ASP A 82 14.67 -20.63 -10.57
CA ASP A 82 14.93 -20.75 -12.01
C ASP A 82 14.16 -19.62 -12.71
N SER A 83 14.87 -18.83 -13.48
CA SER A 83 14.35 -17.69 -14.22
C SER A 83 13.16 -18.13 -15.08
N TYR A 84 11.95 -17.68 -14.72
CA TYR A 84 10.80 -17.77 -15.61
C TYR A 84 11.05 -16.85 -16.80
N ALA A 85 11.69 -17.38 -17.84
CA ALA A 85 11.77 -16.72 -19.13
C ALA A 85 10.35 -16.64 -19.69
N CYS A 86 9.78 -15.43 -19.70
CA CYS A 86 8.65 -15.14 -20.55
C CYS A 86 9.11 -15.25 -22.02
N GLY A 87 8.88 -16.42 -22.62
CA GLY A 87 8.84 -16.63 -24.06
C GLY A 87 10.14 -16.40 -24.83
N GLY A 88 11.00 -17.42 -24.86
CA GLY A 88 11.95 -17.64 -25.95
C GLY A 88 11.75 -19.05 -26.49
N ARG A 89 11.16 -19.19 -27.68
CA ARG A 89 10.99 -20.50 -28.34
C ARG A 89 12.37 -21.09 -28.62
N SER A 90 12.77 -22.05 -27.80
CA SER A 90 13.90 -22.93 -28.04
C SER A 90 13.39 -24.15 -28.82
N THR A 91 13.81 -24.27 -30.08
CA THR A 91 13.62 -25.48 -30.88
C THR A 91 14.31 -26.66 -30.22
N MET A 92 13.57 -27.74 -29.90
CA MET A 92 13.98 -29.16 -30.01
C MET A 92 12.80 -30.08 -29.64
N ALA A 93 12.25 -30.72 -30.69
CA ALA A 93 11.58 -32.03 -30.81
C ALA A 93 10.74 -32.65 -29.66
N ASP A 94 9.47 -32.91 -30.03
CA ASP A 94 8.63 -34.08 -29.69
C ASP A 94 8.26 -34.37 -28.22
N ALA A 95 7.84 -33.33 -27.48
CA ALA A 95 6.76 -33.49 -26.52
C ALA A 95 5.48 -32.91 -27.13
N VAL A 96 4.37 -33.63 -27.10
CA VAL A 96 3.05 -33.02 -27.30
C VAL A 96 2.87 -32.05 -26.14
N GLU A 97 3.25 -30.78 -26.33
CA GLU A 97 2.90 -29.70 -25.42
C GLU A 97 1.38 -29.61 -25.42
N THR A 98 0.71 -30.36 -24.55
CA THR A 98 -0.63 -29.99 -24.12
C THR A 98 -0.50 -28.61 -23.49
N GLU A 99 -0.88 -27.57 -24.24
CA GLU A 99 -0.90 -26.20 -23.74
C GLU A 99 -1.72 -26.17 -22.45
N SER A 100 -1.03 -26.03 -21.31
CA SER A 100 -1.67 -25.88 -20.01
C SER A 100 -2.43 -24.56 -19.96
N GLY A 101 -3.55 -24.52 -19.25
CA GLY A 101 -4.32 -23.30 -19.09
C GLY A 101 -3.58 -22.20 -18.35
N THR A 102 -4.08 -20.97 -18.48
CA THR A 102 -3.56 -19.77 -17.81
C THR A 102 -4.51 -19.31 -16.70
N LEU A 103 -3.94 -18.88 -15.55
CA LEU A 103 -4.65 -18.09 -14.56
C LEU A 103 -4.55 -16.60 -14.89
N TRP A 104 -5.68 -15.97 -15.17
CA TRP A 104 -5.79 -14.55 -15.50
C TRP A 104 -6.15 -13.70 -14.26
N ILE A 105 -5.34 -12.71 -13.94
CA ILE A 105 -5.68 -11.66 -12.97
C ILE A 105 -6.43 -10.55 -13.72
N VAL A 106 -7.70 -10.34 -13.39
CA VAL A 106 -8.56 -9.40 -14.13
C VAL A 106 -9.04 -8.31 -13.19
N ALA A 107 -8.60 -7.07 -13.44
CA ALA A 107 -9.04 -5.92 -12.66
C ALA A 107 -10.50 -5.53 -12.99
N THR A 108 -11.27 -5.20 -11.97
CA THR A 108 -12.67 -4.75 -12.07
C THR A 108 -12.77 -3.25 -11.78
N PRO A 109 -13.87 -2.58 -12.18
CA PRO A 109 -14.00 -1.14 -11.98
C PRO A 109 -14.11 -0.78 -10.49
N ILE A 110 -13.55 0.37 -10.11
CA ILE A 110 -13.59 0.88 -8.72
C ILE A 110 -14.77 1.84 -8.45
N GLY A 111 -15.54 2.18 -9.48
CA GLY A 111 -16.65 3.13 -9.36
C GLY A 111 -17.55 3.18 -10.59
N THR A 112 -16.96 3.40 -11.76
CA THR A 112 -17.67 3.54 -13.03
C THR A 112 -17.47 2.34 -13.95
N LEU A 113 -18.57 1.78 -14.48
CA LEU A 113 -18.54 0.63 -15.39
C LEU A 113 -17.71 0.88 -16.67
N GLY A 114 -17.63 2.12 -17.12
CA GLY A 114 -16.83 2.53 -18.29
C GLY A 114 -15.32 2.31 -18.14
N ASP A 115 -14.81 2.11 -16.91
CA ASP A 115 -13.40 1.82 -16.66
C ASP A 115 -13.04 0.34 -16.89
N PHE A 116 -14.03 -0.50 -17.21
CA PHE A 116 -13.77 -1.90 -17.51
C PHE A 116 -13.09 -2.06 -18.87
N SER A 117 -11.93 -2.72 -18.91
CA SER A 117 -11.18 -2.84 -20.15
C SER A 117 -11.83 -3.85 -21.10
N THR A 118 -11.78 -3.57 -22.41
CA THR A 118 -12.26 -4.50 -23.44
C THR A 118 -11.58 -5.86 -23.34
N ARG A 119 -10.28 -5.88 -23.03
CA ARG A 119 -9.51 -7.11 -22.84
C ARG A 119 -9.98 -7.91 -21.63
N ALA A 120 -10.34 -7.26 -20.52
CA ALA A 120 -10.92 -7.94 -19.36
C ALA A 120 -12.22 -8.66 -19.74
N GLY A 121 -13.09 -8.00 -20.51
CA GLY A 121 -14.32 -8.61 -21.03
C GLY A 121 -14.06 -9.83 -21.92
N GLN A 122 -13.12 -9.72 -22.84
CA GLN A 122 -12.72 -10.84 -23.73
C GLN A 122 -12.22 -12.05 -22.93
N VAL A 123 -11.34 -11.82 -21.95
CA VAL A 123 -10.83 -12.91 -21.09
C VAL A 123 -11.98 -13.56 -20.32
N LEU A 124 -12.83 -12.78 -19.64
CA LEU A 124 -13.95 -13.33 -18.86
C LEU A 124 -14.97 -14.11 -19.72
N GLN A 125 -15.13 -13.77 -20.99
CA GLN A 125 -15.98 -14.52 -21.92
C GLN A 125 -15.39 -15.88 -22.33
N GLN A 126 -14.07 -16.04 -22.30
CA GLN A 126 -13.36 -17.21 -22.81
C GLN A 126 -12.96 -18.22 -21.74
N VAL A 127 -12.69 -17.76 -20.50
CA VAL A 127 -12.26 -18.65 -19.42
C VAL A 127 -13.34 -19.65 -18.99
N SER A 128 -12.91 -20.84 -18.57
CA SER A 128 -13.79 -21.92 -18.09
C SER A 128 -14.20 -21.77 -16.62
N LEU A 129 -13.47 -20.98 -15.85
CA LEU A 129 -13.71 -20.73 -14.43
C LEU A 129 -13.40 -19.27 -14.09
N VAL A 130 -14.34 -18.59 -13.43
CA VAL A 130 -14.14 -17.25 -12.85
C VAL A 130 -14.24 -17.37 -11.34
N LEU A 131 -13.21 -16.91 -10.65
CA LEU A 131 -13.10 -16.83 -9.20
C LEU A 131 -13.37 -15.39 -8.78
N ALA A 132 -14.38 -15.20 -7.93
CA ALA A 132 -14.78 -13.89 -7.45
C ALA A 132 -14.81 -13.85 -5.94
N GLU A 133 -14.43 -12.73 -5.33
CA GLU A 133 -14.62 -12.50 -3.90
C GLU A 133 -16.10 -12.65 -3.49
N ASP A 134 -16.97 -11.82 -4.07
CA ASP A 134 -18.42 -11.98 -4.00
C ASP A 134 -19.02 -12.25 -5.39
N THR A 135 -19.46 -13.49 -5.60
CA THR A 135 -20.15 -13.91 -6.84
C THR A 135 -21.43 -13.12 -7.13
N ARG A 136 -22.10 -12.57 -6.10
CA ARG A 136 -23.31 -11.74 -6.27
C ARG A 136 -22.96 -10.38 -6.84
N ARG A 137 -21.89 -9.75 -6.35
CA ARG A 137 -21.37 -8.48 -6.87
C ARG A 137 -20.85 -8.65 -8.29
N THR A 138 -20.06 -9.69 -8.52
CA THR A 138 -19.55 -10.01 -9.86
C THR A 138 -20.68 -10.27 -10.86
N ARG A 139 -21.75 -10.99 -10.49
CA ARG A 139 -22.92 -11.16 -11.37
C ARG A 139 -23.58 -9.83 -11.75
N ARG A 140 -23.72 -8.90 -10.80
CA ARG A 140 -24.27 -7.57 -11.09
C ARG A 140 -23.37 -6.77 -12.03
N LEU A 141 -22.05 -6.85 -11.84
CA LEU A 141 -21.06 -6.25 -12.73
C LEU A 141 -21.22 -6.78 -14.16
N LEU A 142 -21.26 -8.10 -14.32
CA LEU A 142 -21.43 -8.75 -15.63
C LEU A 142 -22.74 -8.35 -16.31
N VAL A 143 -23.85 -8.28 -15.57
CA VAL A 143 -25.13 -7.78 -16.08
C VAL A 143 -25.04 -6.32 -16.50
N GLY A 144 -24.41 -5.47 -15.69
CA GLY A 144 -24.25 -4.04 -16.00
C GLY A 144 -23.37 -3.78 -17.22
N LEU A 145 -22.46 -4.70 -17.54
CA LEU A 145 -21.58 -4.65 -18.71
C LEU A 145 -22.13 -5.40 -19.94
N ASP A 146 -23.30 -6.02 -19.83
CA ASP A 146 -23.85 -6.95 -20.84
C ASP A 146 -22.85 -8.07 -21.26
N LEU A 147 -22.12 -8.60 -20.28
CA LEU A 147 -21.13 -9.67 -20.48
C LEU A 147 -21.66 -11.02 -20.02
N LYS A 148 -21.51 -12.03 -20.89
CA LYS A 148 -21.81 -13.43 -20.59
C LYS A 148 -20.51 -14.21 -20.42
N VAL A 149 -20.30 -14.76 -19.23
CA VAL A 149 -19.19 -15.66 -18.95
C VAL A 149 -19.56 -17.06 -19.45
N SER A 150 -18.68 -17.69 -20.23
CA SER A 150 -18.89 -19.06 -20.73
C SER A 150 -18.63 -20.10 -19.65
N GLY A 151 -17.71 -19.81 -18.74
CA GLY A 151 -17.32 -20.66 -17.62
C GLY A 151 -18.22 -20.60 -16.39
N SER A 152 -17.85 -21.38 -15.38
CA SER A 152 -18.50 -21.36 -14.06
C SER A 152 -18.00 -20.20 -13.19
N LEU A 153 -18.87 -19.60 -12.39
CA LEU A 153 -18.51 -18.56 -11.42
C LEU A 153 -18.48 -19.15 -10.01
N ARG A 154 -17.35 -19.02 -9.31
CA ARG A 154 -17.12 -19.58 -7.98
C ARG A 154 -16.58 -18.52 -7.01
N SER A 155 -16.93 -18.63 -5.73
CA SER A 155 -16.41 -17.73 -4.70
C SER A 155 -14.98 -18.10 -4.28
N LEU A 156 -14.12 -17.10 -4.13
CA LEU A 156 -12.78 -17.21 -3.56
C LEU A 156 -12.63 -16.16 -2.46
N HIS A 157 -12.42 -16.60 -1.23
CA HIS A 157 -12.20 -15.73 -0.08
C HIS A 157 -11.19 -16.38 0.87
N GLU A 158 -10.59 -15.61 1.77
CA GLU A 158 -9.48 -16.05 2.63
C GLU A 158 -9.73 -17.41 3.32
N TYR A 159 -10.97 -17.69 3.73
CA TYR A 159 -11.34 -18.93 4.41
C TYR A 159 -11.52 -20.17 3.52
N ASN A 160 -11.59 -20.03 2.18
CA ASN A 160 -11.83 -21.16 1.28
C ASN A 160 -10.72 -21.41 0.26
N GLU A 161 -9.63 -20.64 0.29
CA GLU A 161 -8.56 -20.74 -0.71
C GLU A 161 -8.00 -22.17 -0.80
N SER A 162 -7.77 -22.82 0.33
CA SER A 162 -7.27 -24.22 0.38
C SER A 162 -8.18 -25.23 -0.32
N VAL A 163 -9.48 -24.96 -0.43
CA VAL A 163 -10.47 -25.80 -1.11
C VAL A 163 -10.59 -25.43 -2.60
N VAL A 164 -10.34 -24.17 -2.95
CA VAL A 164 -10.45 -23.68 -4.33
C VAL A 164 -9.19 -23.99 -5.13
N VAL A 165 -8.00 -23.87 -4.53
CA VAL A 165 -6.71 -24.07 -5.20
C VAL A 165 -6.64 -25.39 -5.97
N PRO A 166 -6.98 -26.58 -5.40
CA PRO A 166 -6.91 -27.83 -6.15
C PRO A 166 -7.80 -27.87 -7.39
N VAL A 167 -8.95 -27.18 -7.33
CA VAL A 167 -9.88 -27.11 -8.48
C VAL A 167 -9.34 -26.22 -9.58
N VAL A 168 -8.68 -25.12 -9.24
CA VAL A 168 -8.02 -24.26 -10.23
C VAL A 168 -6.86 -24.99 -10.87
N LEU A 169 -5.99 -25.62 -10.09
CA LEU A 169 -4.87 -26.40 -10.62
C LEU A 169 -5.36 -27.51 -11.57
N GLN A 170 -6.45 -28.20 -11.24
CA GLN A 170 -7.04 -29.19 -12.13
C GLN A 170 -7.56 -28.57 -13.43
N CYS A 171 -8.22 -27.41 -13.36
CA CYS A 171 -8.66 -26.67 -14.55
C CYS A 171 -7.49 -26.35 -15.49
N LEU A 172 -6.38 -25.84 -14.95
CA LEU A 172 -5.19 -25.48 -15.73
C LEU A 172 -4.50 -26.72 -16.32
N ARG A 173 -4.42 -27.84 -15.57
CA ARG A 173 -3.89 -29.13 -16.07
C ARG A 173 -4.66 -29.67 -17.26
N GLU A 174 -5.96 -29.41 -17.32
CA GLU A 174 -6.83 -29.82 -18.43
C GLU A 174 -6.74 -28.88 -19.64
N GLY A 175 -5.80 -27.92 -19.65
CA GLY A 175 -5.66 -26.94 -20.73
C GLY A 175 -6.74 -25.86 -20.73
N ARG A 176 -7.45 -25.67 -19.62
CA ARG A 176 -8.56 -24.71 -19.51
C ARG A 176 -8.17 -23.50 -18.68
N ASP A 177 -8.44 -22.32 -19.20
CA ASP A 177 -8.14 -21.07 -18.51
C ASP A 177 -9.09 -20.79 -17.34
N ALA A 178 -8.56 -20.11 -16.32
CA ALA A 178 -9.30 -19.58 -15.19
C ALA A 178 -9.00 -18.08 -15.03
N ALA A 179 -9.94 -17.32 -14.45
CA ALA A 179 -9.72 -15.92 -14.08
C ALA A 179 -10.03 -15.69 -12.60
N ILE A 180 -9.32 -14.75 -11.98
CA ILE A 180 -9.65 -14.17 -10.68
C ILE A 180 -10.02 -12.70 -10.84
N VAL A 181 -11.11 -12.30 -10.18
CA VAL A 181 -11.60 -10.93 -10.07
C VAL A 181 -11.81 -10.57 -8.59
N SER A 182 -11.63 -9.31 -8.23
CA SER A 182 -12.03 -8.77 -6.93
C SER A 182 -13.29 -7.94 -7.07
N ASP A 183 -13.90 -7.60 -5.94
CA ASP A 183 -15.11 -6.77 -5.93
C ASP A 183 -14.88 -5.39 -6.55
N ALA A 184 -13.66 -4.84 -6.41
CA ALA A 184 -13.24 -3.59 -7.02
C ALA A 184 -11.72 -3.54 -7.20
N GLY A 185 -11.27 -3.09 -8.37
CA GLY A 185 -9.85 -2.83 -8.65
C GLY A 185 -9.08 -4.08 -9.04
N THR A 186 -7.76 -4.05 -8.78
CA THR A 186 -6.86 -5.16 -9.12
C THR A 186 -6.83 -6.20 -7.99
N PRO A 187 -7.13 -7.48 -8.27
CA PRO A 187 -7.08 -8.56 -7.27
C PRO A 187 -5.72 -8.69 -6.59
N VAL A 188 -5.66 -9.43 -5.47
CA VAL A 188 -4.44 -9.82 -4.73
C VAL A 188 -3.80 -8.69 -3.89
N LEU A 189 -4.16 -7.42 -4.09
CA LEU A 189 -3.55 -6.31 -3.34
C LEU A 189 -4.14 -6.12 -1.94
N SER A 190 -5.47 -6.07 -1.84
CA SER A 190 -6.21 -5.94 -0.57
C SER A 190 -7.37 -6.94 -0.49
N ASP A 191 -7.34 -7.92 -1.40
CA ASP A 191 -8.37 -8.90 -1.66
C ASP A 191 -7.73 -10.31 -1.62
N PRO A 192 -8.51 -11.38 -1.42
CA PRO A 192 -8.02 -12.76 -1.48
C PRO A 192 -7.36 -13.11 -2.84
N GLY A 193 -6.58 -14.19 -2.86
CA GLY A 193 -5.99 -14.75 -4.07
C GLY A 193 -4.47 -14.83 -4.11
N PHE A 194 -3.76 -14.27 -3.12
CA PHE A 194 -2.30 -14.41 -3.04
C PHE A 194 -1.85 -15.87 -3.00
N GLU A 195 -2.43 -16.69 -2.11
CA GLU A 195 -2.07 -18.12 -2.00
C GLU A 195 -2.35 -18.84 -3.32
N LEU A 196 -3.47 -18.52 -3.98
CA LEU A 196 -3.80 -19.11 -5.27
C LEU A 196 -2.73 -18.80 -6.32
N VAL A 197 -2.37 -17.53 -6.49
CA VAL A 197 -1.34 -17.12 -7.45
C VAL A 197 0.00 -17.76 -7.12
N HIS A 198 0.35 -17.82 -5.83
CA HIS A 198 1.57 -18.46 -5.37
C HIS A 198 1.61 -19.94 -5.75
N ARG A 199 0.55 -20.70 -5.45
CA ARG A 199 0.44 -22.14 -5.75
C ARG A 199 0.43 -22.43 -7.24
N VAL A 200 -0.27 -21.61 -8.03
CA VAL A 200 -0.30 -21.76 -9.49
C VAL A 200 1.10 -21.58 -10.09
N ARG A 201 1.87 -20.60 -9.59
CA ARG A 201 3.28 -20.42 -10.01
C ARG A 201 4.19 -21.54 -9.52
N GLU A 202 4.01 -22.00 -8.29
CA GLU A 202 4.77 -23.12 -7.70
C GLU A 202 4.62 -24.41 -8.52
N GLU A 203 3.43 -24.67 -9.05
CA GLU A 203 3.13 -25.82 -9.91
C GLU A 203 3.54 -25.61 -11.39
N GLY A 204 4.18 -24.49 -11.73
CA GLY A 204 4.71 -24.20 -13.06
C GLY A 204 3.69 -23.70 -14.09
N PHE A 205 2.46 -23.40 -13.68
CA PHE A 205 1.44 -22.86 -14.60
C PHE A 205 1.62 -21.36 -14.87
N GLN A 206 1.09 -20.92 -16.02
CA GLN A 206 1.12 -19.52 -16.39
C GLN A 206 0.15 -18.68 -15.54
N VAL A 207 0.64 -17.53 -15.08
CA VAL A 207 -0.17 -16.48 -14.48
C VAL A 207 0.03 -15.19 -15.27
N ALA A 208 -1.04 -14.68 -15.86
CA ALA A 208 -1.05 -13.47 -16.66
C ALA A 208 -1.96 -12.41 -16.05
N SER A 209 -1.59 -11.14 -16.14
CA SER A 209 -2.40 -10.02 -15.63
C SER A 209 -2.98 -9.21 -16.78
N VAL A 210 -4.27 -8.87 -16.68
CA VAL A 210 -4.94 -7.89 -17.52
C VAL A 210 -4.88 -6.54 -16.80
N PRO A 211 -4.11 -5.55 -17.30
CA PRO A 211 -4.08 -4.22 -16.71
C PRO A 211 -5.47 -3.59 -16.66
N GLY A 212 -5.72 -2.81 -15.62
CA GLY A 212 -7.01 -2.15 -15.44
C GLY A 212 -7.07 -1.27 -14.19
N PRO A 213 -8.27 -0.93 -13.71
CA PRO A 213 -8.47 0.06 -12.66
C PRO A 213 -7.77 -0.30 -11.35
N SER A 214 -7.16 0.70 -10.72
CA SER A 214 -6.51 0.59 -9.43
C SER A 214 -6.67 1.90 -8.64
N ALA A 215 -7.30 1.83 -7.47
CA ALA A 215 -7.48 2.99 -6.61
C ALA A 215 -6.14 3.57 -6.14
N PHE A 216 -5.10 2.74 -5.99
CA PHE A 216 -3.75 3.20 -5.64
C PHE A 216 -3.18 4.13 -6.72
N VAL A 217 -3.15 3.65 -7.97
CA VAL A 217 -2.57 4.40 -9.09
C VAL A 217 -3.40 5.65 -9.41
N ALA A 218 -4.73 5.52 -9.42
CA ALA A 218 -5.64 6.64 -9.68
C ALA A 218 -5.50 7.74 -8.63
N ALA A 219 -5.52 7.39 -7.33
CA ALA A 219 -5.35 8.35 -6.26
C ALA A 219 -3.98 9.03 -6.31
N LEU A 220 -2.91 8.26 -6.48
CA LEU A 220 -1.54 8.80 -6.52
C LEU A 220 -1.39 9.82 -7.66
N ALA A 221 -1.85 9.48 -8.87
CA ALA A 221 -1.78 10.33 -10.04
C ALA A 221 -2.63 11.62 -9.90
N ALA A 222 -3.79 11.54 -9.24
CA ALA A 222 -4.70 12.68 -9.05
C ALA A 222 -4.39 13.53 -7.80
N SER A 223 -3.60 13.01 -6.85
CA SER A 223 -3.45 13.60 -5.52
C SER A 223 -2.72 14.95 -5.46
N GLY A 224 -1.89 15.25 -6.46
CA GLY A 224 -0.96 16.38 -6.42
C GLY A 224 0.27 16.17 -5.52
N GLN A 225 0.43 14.99 -4.89
CA GLN A 225 1.62 14.64 -4.11
C GLN A 225 2.75 14.12 -5.03
N PRO A 226 4.03 14.23 -4.63
CA PRO A 226 5.13 13.62 -5.37
C PRO A 226 4.87 12.12 -5.60
N PRO A 227 4.82 11.64 -6.84
CA PRO A 227 4.33 10.29 -7.09
C PRO A 227 5.40 9.21 -6.88
N LEU A 228 6.69 9.56 -6.79
CA LEU A 228 7.78 8.61 -6.70
C LEU A 228 8.90 9.10 -5.76
N PRO A 229 9.45 8.23 -4.89
CA PRO A 229 8.95 6.90 -4.58
C PRO A 229 7.58 6.96 -3.87
N ALA A 230 6.76 5.91 -4.05
CA ALA A 230 5.48 5.77 -3.37
C ALA A 230 5.27 4.36 -2.82
N VAL A 231 4.58 4.27 -1.69
CA VAL A 231 4.30 3.01 -0.99
C VAL A 231 2.80 2.87 -0.77
N LEU A 232 2.23 1.74 -1.18
CA LEU A 232 0.87 1.34 -0.82
C LEU A 232 0.89 0.57 0.50
N ILE A 233 0.14 1.05 1.49
CA ILE A 233 -0.03 0.38 2.79
C ILE A 233 -1.23 -0.55 2.81
N GLY A 234 -2.24 -0.28 1.97
CA GLY A 234 -3.55 -0.91 2.04
C GLY A 234 -4.38 -0.35 3.19
N PHE A 235 -5.15 -1.19 3.87
CA PHE A 235 -5.97 -0.80 5.03
C PHE A 235 -5.17 -0.83 6.34
N LEU A 236 -5.43 0.14 7.22
CA LEU A 236 -4.87 0.14 8.56
C LEU A 236 -5.58 -0.90 9.47
N PRO A 237 -4.86 -1.48 10.46
CA PRO A 237 -5.47 -2.34 11.45
C PRO A 237 -6.65 -1.66 12.18
N PRO A 238 -7.73 -2.41 12.49
CA PRO A 238 -8.90 -1.84 13.17
C PRO A 238 -8.59 -1.35 14.60
N LYS A 239 -7.72 -2.07 15.31
CA LYS A 239 -7.39 -1.81 16.71
C LYS A 239 -6.43 -0.64 16.82
N LYS A 240 -6.78 0.39 17.63
CA LYS A 240 -5.99 1.62 17.81
C LYS A 240 -4.50 1.34 18.06
N GLY A 241 -4.15 0.46 19.00
CA GLY A 241 -2.74 0.16 19.30
C GLY A 241 -1.97 -0.43 18.12
N GLN A 242 -2.60 -1.33 17.35
CA GLN A 242 -1.97 -1.94 16.15
C GLN A 242 -1.87 -0.94 15.00
N ARG A 243 -2.90 -0.12 14.81
CA ARG A 243 -2.89 0.97 13.81
C ARG A 243 -1.78 1.96 14.07
N ARG A 244 -1.68 2.44 15.31
CA ARG A 244 -0.63 3.38 15.72
C ARG A 244 0.75 2.78 15.52
N ARG A 245 0.95 1.52 15.91
CA ARG A 245 2.21 0.81 15.65
C ARG A 245 2.55 0.78 14.16
N ARG A 246 1.58 0.45 13.29
CA ARG A 246 1.76 0.43 11.83
C ARG A 246 2.11 1.81 11.27
N LEU A 247 1.46 2.86 11.77
CA LEU A 247 1.75 4.25 11.40
C LEU A 247 3.13 4.73 11.87
N SER A 248 3.69 4.14 12.93
CA SER A 248 5.02 4.48 13.43
C SER A 248 6.16 3.74 12.72
N GLU A 249 5.85 2.86 11.76
CA GLU A 249 6.88 2.11 11.04
C GLU A 249 7.69 3.05 10.12
N PRO A 250 9.02 2.88 10.00
CA PRO A 250 9.88 3.80 9.27
C PRO A 250 9.46 4.07 7.81
N ILE A 251 8.84 3.08 7.17
CA ILE A 251 8.37 3.18 5.78
C ILE A 251 7.39 4.35 5.56
N MET A 252 6.64 4.73 6.59
CA MET A 252 5.68 5.84 6.56
C MET A 252 6.36 7.21 6.43
N SER A 253 7.67 7.25 6.65
CA SER A 253 8.50 8.47 6.67
C SER A 253 9.58 8.47 5.58
N GLN A 254 9.47 7.63 4.55
CA GLN A 254 10.49 7.52 3.50
C GLN A 254 10.00 7.96 2.11
N ALA A 255 8.69 7.98 1.89
CA ALA A 255 8.08 8.13 0.58
C ALA A 255 6.66 8.69 0.69
N THR A 256 6.08 9.04 -0.45
CA THR A 256 4.64 9.25 -0.54
C THR A 256 3.93 7.96 -0.15
N THR A 257 2.94 8.07 0.73
CA THR A 257 2.29 6.90 1.31
C THR A 257 0.80 6.91 0.97
N VAL A 258 0.30 5.79 0.44
CA VAL A 258 -1.12 5.62 0.09
C VAL A 258 -1.78 4.64 1.04
N ILE A 259 -2.91 5.05 1.63
CA ILE A 259 -3.68 4.28 2.60
C ILE A 259 -5.15 4.23 2.16
N PHE A 260 -5.77 3.06 2.22
CA PHE A 260 -7.21 2.91 2.04
C PHE A 260 -7.93 3.08 3.37
N LEU A 261 -8.99 3.89 3.39
CA LEU A 261 -9.72 4.26 4.60
C LEU A 261 -11.20 3.89 4.50
N SER A 262 -11.75 3.41 5.61
CA SER A 262 -13.19 3.11 5.74
C SER A 262 -13.94 4.31 6.32
N PRO A 263 -15.16 4.63 5.84
CA PRO A 263 -15.95 5.75 6.35
C PRO A 263 -16.19 5.63 7.86
N HIS A 264 -16.38 4.41 8.37
CA HIS A 264 -16.66 4.15 9.79
C HIS A 264 -15.48 4.48 10.71
N ARG A 265 -14.26 4.55 10.18
CA ARG A 265 -13.03 4.77 10.96
C ARG A 265 -12.25 6.00 10.50
N LEU A 266 -12.73 6.71 9.48
CA LEU A 266 -12.05 7.82 8.82
C LEU A 266 -11.45 8.83 9.83
N GLY A 267 -12.29 9.38 10.71
CA GLY A 267 -11.84 10.36 11.69
C GLY A 267 -10.79 9.83 12.68
N ALA A 268 -10.94 8.59 13.14
CA ALA A 268 -9.99 7.97 14.06
C ALA A 268 -8.66 7.64 13.37
N GLU A 269 -8.70 7.20 12.10
CA GLU A 269 -7.51 6.88 11.30
C GLU A 269 -6.74 8.14 10.91
N LEU A 270 -7.43 9.21 10.49
CA LEU A 270 -6.80 10.51 10.20
C LEU A 270 -6.21 11.16 11.45
N LEU A 271 -6.91 11.10 12.59
CA LEU A 271 -6.39 11.62 13.85
C LEU A 271 -5.12 10.87 14.29
N ASP A 272 -5.13 9.53 14.27
CA ASP A 272 -3.95 8.74 14.60
C ASP A 272 -2.79 9.01 13.63
N ALA A 273 -3.07 9.18 12.33
CA ALA A 273 -2.06 9.54 11.33
C ALA A 273 -1.46 10.92 11.60
N ALA A 274 -2.28 11.94 11.87
CA ALA A 274 -1.82 13.30 12.17
C ALA A 274 -1.00 13.37 13.46
N GLU A 275 -1.37 12.59 14.49
CA GLU A 275 -0.62 12.53 15.75
C GLU A 275 0.74 11.84 15.61
N ILE A 276 0.87 10.84 14.73
CA ILE A 276 2.08 10.01 14.61
C ILE A 276 3.02 10.52 13.53
N LEU A 277 2.49 10.89 12.37
CA LEU A 277 3.26 11.32 11.20
C LEU A 277 3.50 12.84 11.17
N GLY A 278 2.88 13.57 12.08
CA GLY A 278 2.96 15.02 12.19
C GLY A 278 1.79 15.73 11.51
N LYS A 279 1.15 16.64 12.25
CA LYS A 279 -0.03 17.37 11.78
C LYS A 279 0.23 18.20 10.52
N GLY A 280 1.43 18.76 10.38
CA GLY A 280 1.82 19.61 9.24
C GLY A 280 2.19 18.85 7.96
N ARG A 281 2.15 17.51 7.98
CA ARG A 281 2.49 16.69 6.81
C ARG A 281 1.48 16.92 5.68
N PRO A 282 1.90 17.33 4.47
CA PRO A 282 1.00 17.47 3.33
C PRO A 282 0.32 16.15 2.97
N ALA A 283 -0.97 16.21 2.66
CA ALA A 283 -1.75 15.05 2.26
C ALA A 283 -2.97 15.45 1.43
N THR A 284 -3.51 14.47 0.71
CA THR A 284 -4.73 14.58 -0.08
C THR A 284 -5.66 13.43 0.28
N LEU A 285 -6.88 13.75 0.72
CA LEU A 285 -7.95 12.78 0.95
C LEU A 285 -8.83 12.72 -0.30
N MET A 286 -8.83 11.58 -0.97
CA MET A 286 -9.64 11.29 -2.14
C MET A 286 -10.88 10.51 -1.70
N ALA A 287 -12.06 10.96 -2.12
CA ALA A 287 -13.33 10.30 -1.82
C ALA A 287 -14.02 9.88 -3.11
N GLU A 288 -14.61 8.68 -3.13
CA GLU A 288 -15.48 8.21 -4.21
C GLU A 288 -14.82 8.25 -5.61
N LEU A 289 -13.54 7.86 -5.70
CA LEU A 289 -12.77 7.82 -6.96
C LEU A 289 -13.53 7.11 -8.08
N SER A 290 -13.47 7.69 -9.28
CA SER A 290 -14.16 7.27 -10.51
C SER A 290 -15.70 7.34 -10.43
N LYS A 291 -16.31 7.66 -9.29
CA LYS A 291 -17.79 7.74 -9.15
C LYS A 291 -18.29 9.15 -9.43
N ARG A 292 -19.62 9.28 -9.60
CA ARG A 292 -20.30 10.58 -9.84
C ARG A 292 -19.96 11.68 -8.82
N HIS A 293 -19.70 11.29 -7.58
CA HIS A 293 -19.41 12.20 -6.49
C HIS A 293 -17.93 12.18 -6.10
N GLU A 294 -17.02 11.95 -7.03
CA GLU A 294 -15.57 12.04 -6.78
C GLU A 294 -15.19 13.42 -6.20
N ARG A 295 -14.39 13.42 -5.13
CA ARG A 295 -13.93 14.63 -4.43
C ARG A 295 -12.49 14.47 -3.98
N ALA A 296 -11.77 15.58 -3.91
CA ALA A 296 -10.43 15.67 -3.34
C ALA A 296 -10.37 16.80 -2.31
N GLU A 297 -9.88 16.51 -1.10
CA GLU A 297 -9.55 17.51 -0.09
C GLU A 297 -8.03 17.50 0.11
N MET A 298 -7.37 18.60 -0.26
CA MET A 298 -5.93 18.77 -0.12
C MET A 298 -5.64 19.67 1.10
N GLY A 299 -4.64 19.31 1.89
CA GLY A 299 -4.23 20.09 3.04
C GLY A 299 -3.10 19.39 3.80
N THR A 300 -3.00 19.66 5.08
CA THR A 300 -2.14 18.89 5.98
C THR A 300 -2.94 17.76 6.66
N LEU A 301 -2.28 16.75 7.22
CA LEU A 301 -2.96 15.72 8.01
C LEU A 301 -3.81 16.31 9.14
N GLY A 302 -3.38 17.42 9.74
CA GLY A 302 -4.14 18.17 10.74
C GLY A 302 -5.42 18.76 10.18
N ASP A 303 -5.36 19.36 8.99
CA ASP A 303 -6.53 19.94 8.31
C ASP A 303 -7.55 18.85 7.98
N LEU A 304 -7.09 17.75 7.37
CA LEU A 304 -7.94 16.63 6.97
C LEU A 304 -8.60 15.94 8.16
N ALA A 305 -7.89 15.82 9.30
CA ALA A 305 -8.46 15.26 10.53
C ALA A 305 -9.58 16.14 11.13
N ALA A 306 -9.58 17.44 10.83
CA ALA A 306 -10.64 18.39 11.21
C ALA A 306 -11.64 18.68 10.07
N GLY A 307 -11.43 18.06 8.90
CA GLY A 307 -12.09 18.36 7.64
C GLY A 307 -13.55 17.92 7.57
N HIS A 308 -14.22 18.32 6.49
CA HIS A 308 -15.64 18.07 6.28
C HIS A 308 -15.97 16.58 6.17
N GLU A 309 -15.13 15.81 5.46
CA GLU A 309 -15.36 14.37 5.26
C GLU A 309 -15.41 13.60 6.60
N VAL A 310 -14.70 14.06 7.64
CA VAL A 310 -14.74 13.45 8.98
C VAL A 310 -16.07 13.71 9.70
N GLN A 311 -16.73 14.83 9.42
CA GLN A 311 -17.99 15.19 10.09
C GLN A 311 -19.17 14.34 9.61
N LYS A 312 -19.16 13.94 8.33
CA LYS A 312 -20.22 13.12 7.71
C LYS A 312 -19.62 12.10 6.74
N PRO A 313 -18.84 11.13 7.22
CA PRO A 313 -18.11 10.21 6.37
C PRO A 313 -19.09 9.32 5.58
N ARG A 314 -18.93 9.32 4.25
CA ARG A 314 -19.75 8.51 3.34
C ARG A 314 -18.95 8.11 2.12
N GLY A 315 -19.03 6.83 1.79
CA GLY A 315 -18.37 6.25 0.61
C GLY A 315 -17.02 5.66 0.96
N GLU A 316 -16.14 5.61 -0.04
CA GLU A 316 -14.80 5.02 0.05
C GLU A 316 -13.74 6.10 -0.09
N TYR A 317 -12.63 5.93 0.64
CA TYR A 317 -11.59 6.94 0.77
C TYR A 317 -10.20 6.37 0.50
N VAL A 318 -9.35 7.17 -0.15
CA VAL A 318 -7.92 6.93 -0.30
C VAL A 318 -7.17 8.16 0.21
N LEU A 319 -6.29 7.97 1.19
CA LEU A 319 -5.41 9.02 1.71
C LEU A 319 -4.04 8.89 1.05
N VAL A 320 -3.59 9.97 0.41
CA VAL A 320 -2.25 10.10 -0.15
C VAL A 320 -1.47 11.09 0.67
N ILE A 321 -0.50 10.61 1.43
CA ILE A 321 0.35 11.42 2.31
C ILE A 321 1.64 11.71 1.57
N GLY A 322 2.01 12.99 1.45
CA GLY A 322 3.27 13.40 0.84
C GLY A 322 4.51 12.85 1.58
N PRO A 323 5.70 12.95 0.97
CA PRO A 323 6.94 12.62 1.65
C PRO A 323 7.10 13.50 2.89
N PRO A 324 7.99 13.13 3.84
CA PRO A 324 8.32 14.03 4.94
C PRO A 324 8.71 15.39 4.37
N LEU A 325 8.23 16.46 5.01
CA LEU A 325 8.86 17.75 4.79
C LEU A 325 10.32 17.59 5.20
N GLU A 326 11.25 18.01 4.33
CA GLU A 326 12.64 18.17 4.76
C GLU A 326 12.59 19.03 6.03
N GLU A 327 13.09 18.49 7.14
CA GLU A 327 13.28 19.34 8.31
C GLU A 327 14.19 20.48 7.84
N PRO A 328 13.83 21.75 8.09
CA PRO A 328 14.77 22.83 7.84
C PRO A 328 16.08 22.41 8.53
N PRO A 329 17.24 22.53 7.85
CA PRO A 329 18.50 22.02 8.36
C PRO A 329 18.61 22.45 9.80
N SER A 330 18.63 21.45 10.69
CA SER A 330 18.61 21.74 12.11
C SER A 330 19.71 22.75 12.40
N SER A 331 19.47 23.71 13.29
CA SER A 331 20.52 24.65 13.71
C SER A 331 21.68 23.94 14.42
N HIS A 332 21.59 22.62 14.58
CA HIS A 332 22.66 21.74 15.03
C HIS A 332 23.75 21.71 13.97
N LYS A 333 24.89 22.30 14.30
CA LYS A 333 26.10 22.11 13.51
C LYS A 333 26.70 20.75 13.87
N PRO A 334 26.90 19.84 12.90
CA PRO A 334 27.52 18.55 13.16
C PRO A 334 28.87 18.73 13.86
N GLY A 335 29.08 17.98 14.95
CA GLY A 335 30.36 17.98 15.67
C GLY A 335 31.38 17.01 15.05
N PRO A 336 32.64 17.00 15.55
CA PRO A 336 33.69 16.10 15.07
C PRO A 336 33.28 14.63 15.04
N ARG A 337 32.63 14.14 16.11
CA ARG A 337 32.16 12.75 16.24
C ARG A 337 31.19 12.34 15.14
N GLU A 338 30.19 13.18 14.87
CA GLU A 338 29.19 12.95 13.82
C GLU A 338 29.84 12.93 12.42
N ALA A 339 30.81 13.82 12.18
CA ALA A 339 31.58 13.81 10.93
C ALA A 339 32.38 12.51 10.73
N ASN A 340 32.99 11.99 11.80
CA ASN A 340 33.73 10.74 11.74
C ASN A 340 32.81 9.52 11.53
N ASP A 341 31.68 9.46 12.24
CA ASP A 341 30.72 8.37 12.09
C ASP A 341 30.14 8.31 10.67
N ALA A 342 29.76 9.47 10.11
CA ALA A 342 29.30 9.58 8.73
C ALA A 342 30.39 9.18 7.72
N TYR A 343 31.65 9.57 7.96
CA TYR A 343 32.77 9.18 7.10
C TYR A 343 33.01 7.67 7.11
N LEU A 344 33.01 7.03 8.29
CA LEU A 344 33.18 5.58 8.42
C LEU A 344 32.04 4.80 7.77
N ALA A 345 30.79 5.23 7.97
CA ALA A 345 29.62 4.63 7.31
C ALA A 345 29.69 4.76 5.79
N ALA A 346 30.08 5.93 5.27
CA ALA A 346 30.23 6.14 3.83
C ALA A 346 31.42 5.34 3.24
N LEU A 347 32.49 5.13 4.02
CA LEU A 347 33.64 4.31 3.61
C LEU A 347 33.30 2.83 3.54
N ASP A 348 32.50 2.32 4.48
CA ASP A 348 32.02 0.93 4.47
C ASP A 348 31.17 0.63 3.22
N ILE A 349 30.40 1.62 2.75
CA ILE A 349 29.57 1.48 1.55
C ILE A 349 30.38 1.61 0.25
N THR A 350 31.26 2.61 0.18
CA THR A 350 31.92 2.98 -1.09
C THR A 350 33.28 2.31 -1.29
N GLY A 351 33.96 1.90 -0.22
CA GLY A 351 35.35 1.39 -0.26
C GLY A 351 36.40 2.44 -0.64
N GLU A 352 36.00 3.59 -1.19
CA GLU A 352 36.89 4.65 -1.66
C GLU A 352 36.84 5.90 -0.77
N ARG A 353 37.99 6.25 -0.18
CA ARG A 353 38.11 7.41 0.74
C ARG A 353 37.60 8.72 0.15
N ARG A 354 37.88 9.00 -1.12
CA ARG A 354 37.48 10.25 -1.77
C ARG A 354 35.98 10.32 -2.06
N GLU A 355 35.35 9.18 -2.29
CA GLU A 355 33.91 9.10 -2.47
C GLU A 355 33.18 9.15 -1.13
N ALA A 356 33.68 8.41 -0.13
CA ALA A 356 33.22 8.47 1.25
C ALA A 356 33.22 9.90 1.79
N LEU A 357 34.32 10.65 1.62
CA LEU A 357 34.42 12.07 2.01
C LEU A 357 33.35 12.94 1.33
N ARG A 358 33.08 12.71 0.04
CA ARG A 358 32.08 13.48 -0.71
C ARG A 358 30.67 13.16 -0.27
N ASN A 359 30.37 11.89 -0.02
CA ASN A 359 29.05 11.43 0.37
C ASN A 359 28.73 11.84 1.82
N ALA A 360 29.66 11.65 2.75
CA ALA A 360 29.50 12.05 4.15
C ALA A 360 29.39 13.58 4.32
N ALA A 361 30.19 14.37 3.60
CA ALA A 361 30.05 15.84 3.62
C ALA A 361 28.70 16.30 3.07
N ARG A 362 28.17 15.61 2.05
CA ARG A 362 26.83 15.89 1.49
C ARG A 362 25.72 15.51 2.47
N GLU A 363 25.84 14.35 3.11
CA GLU A 363 24.89 13.85 4.11
C GLU A 363 24.76 14.80 5.30
N LEU A 364 25.88 15.36 5.76
CA LEU A 364 25.88 16.34 6.85
C LEU A 364 25.65 17.79 6.39
N HIS A 365 25.39 18.01 5.10
CA HIS A 365 25.21 19.34 4.50
C HIS A 365 26.38 20.32 4.74
N LEU A 366 27.62 19.80 4.84
CA LEU A 366 28.82 20.58 5.12
C LEU A 366 29.65 20.84 3.85
N GLY A 367 30.35 21.97 3.82
CA GLY A 367 31.38 22.21 2.81
C GLY A 367 32.55 21.25 3.00
N ARG A 368 33.20 20.80 1.90
CA ARG A 368 34.33 19.85 1.99
C ARG A 368 35.43 20.29 2.95
N ARG A 369 35.73 21.60 3.00
CA ARG A 369 36.75 22.17 3.89
C ARG A 369 36.33 22.10 5.36
N GLU A 370 35.05 22.35 5.64
CA GLU A 370 34.46 22.32 6.99
C GLU A 370 34.38 20.89 7.51
N PHE A 371 33.90 19.96 6.68
CA PHE A 371 33.89 18.53 7.00
C PHE A 371 35.29 17.98 7.30
N TYR A 372 36.29 18.38 6.49
CA TYR A 372 37.68 17.96 6.72
C TYR A 372 38.27 18.54 8.02
N ALA A 373 37.91 19.78 8.39
CA ALA A 373 38.31 20.36 9.65
C ALA A 373 37.73 19.57 10.85
N LEU A 374 36.45 19.21 10.79
CA LEU A 374 35.80 18.39 11.82
C LEU A 374 36.41 16.99 11.97
N LEU A 375 36.85 16.37 10.86
CA LEU A 375 37.56 15.10 10.90
C LEU A 375 38.92 15.21 11.59
N LEU A 376 39.64 16.31 11.35
CA LEU A 376 40.95 16.56 11.98
C LEU A 376 40.82 16.96 13.45
N GLU A 377 39.71 17.53 13.88
CA GLU A 377 39.45 17.87 15.29
C GLU A 377 39.16 16.65 16.16
N ASN A 378 39.00 15.47 15.55
CA ASN A 378 38.68 14.21 16.22
C ASN A 378 39.95 13.39 16.51
N GLU A 379 40.99 14.04 17.05
CA GLU A 379 42.31 13.46 17.38
C GLU A 379 42.33 12.58 18.66
N ASP A 380 41.30 11.74 18.85
CA ASP A 380 41.29 10.69 19.88
C ASP A 380 41.34 9.27 19.26
N LEU A 381 41.97 9.10 18.08
CA LEU A 381 42.28 7.80 17.47
C LEU A 381 43.73 7.71 16.98
#